data_AF-A0A521KCW9-F1
#
_entry.id   AF-A0A521KCW9-F1
#
_cell.length_a   1.000
_cell.length_b   1.000
_cell.length_c   1.000
_cell.angle_alpha   90.00
_cell.angle_beta   90.00
_cell.angle_gamma   90.00
#
_symmetry.space_group_name_H-M   'P 1'
#
loop_
_entity.id
_entity.type
_entity.pdbx_description
1 polymer ?
#
loop_
_entity_poly.entity_id
_entity_poly.type
_entity_poly.pdbx_seq_one_letter_code
_entity_poly.pdbx_strand_id
1 'polypeptide(L)'
;MPELPDIEAYRAALDARIQGATLVELRIAHPFLLRSVELAPHELAGARVVSTERLGKRIALAFDGERFAVLHLMIAGRLHWRERAGAAPKPLRSRAELAAFDFERGSLVLTEA
;
A
#
# COMPACT_ATOMS: atom_id res chain seq x y z
N MET A 1 8.55 -12.00 11.35
CA MET A 1 8.33 -11.65 9.93
C MET A 1 7.12 -12.44 9.47
N PRO A 2 6.13 -11.81 8.83
CA PRO A 2 5.00 -12.53 8.25
C PRO A 2 5.50 -13.65 7.31
N GLU A 3 4.95 -14.84 7.48
CA GLU A 3 5.26 -15.99 6.64
C GLU A 3 4.25 -16.12 5.49
N LEU A 4 4.42 -17.11 4.62
CA LEU A 4 3.59 -17.24 3.40
C LEU A 4 2.07 -17.23 3.66
N PRO A 5 1.54 -17.91 4.68
CA PRO A 5 0.10 -17.85 4.98
C PRO A 5 -0.36 -16.44 5.39
N ASP A 6 0.47 -15.70 6.13
CA ASP A 6 0.16 -14.33 6.55
C ASP A 6 0.08 -13.39 5.34
N ILE A 7 1.01 -13.54 4.40
CA ILE A 7 1.02 -12.75 3.16
C ILE A 7 -0.24 -13.01 2.32
N GLU A 8 -0.69 -14.26 2.23
CA GLU A 8 -1.91 -14.59 1.49
C GLU A 8 -3.16 -14.04 2.20
N ALA A 9 -3.20 -14.04 3.52
CA ALA A 9 -4.26 -13.38 4.28
C ALA A 9 -4.30 -11.86 4.04
N TYR A 10 -3.14 -11.19 3.98
CA TYR A 10 -3.07 -9.79 3.59
C TYR A 10 -3.58 -9.57 2.16
N ARG A 11 -3.18 -10.40 1.20
CA ARG A 11 -3.65 -10.28 -0.20
C ARG A 11 -5.16 -10.43 -0.30
N ALA A 12 -5.75 -11.46 0.31
CA ALA A 12 -7.20 -11.62 0.34
C ALA A 12 -7.92 -10.41 0.95
N ALA A 13 -7.37 -9.84 2.04
CA ALA A 13 -7.93 -8.65 2.67
C ALA A 13 -7.76 -7.38 1.82
N LEU A 14 -6.67 -7.27 1.05
CA LEU A 14 -6.41 -6.18 0.12
C LEU A 14 -7.32 -6.28 -1.10
N ASP A 15 -7.42 -7.44 -1.74
CA ASP A 15 -8.27 -7.67 -2.91
C ASP A 15 -9.72 -7.25 -2.63
N ALA A 16 -10.25 -7.57 -1.45
CA ALA A 16 -11.59 -7.17 -1.04
C ALA A 16 -11.78 -5.64 -0.90
N ARG A 17 -10.71 -4.86 -0.77
CA ARG A 17 -10.76 -3.41 -0.50
C ARG A 17 -10.32 -2.53 -1.65
N ILE A 18 -9.26 -2.95 -2.36
CA ILE A 18 -8.55 -2.09 -3.31
C ILE A 18 -8.60 -2.60 -4.75
N GLN A 19 -9.08 -3.82 -5.01
CA GLN A 19 -9.16 -4.34 -6.37
C GLN A 19 -10.06 -3.46 -7.24
N GLY A 20 -9.53 -3.00 -8.38
CA GLY A 20 -10.22 -2.06 -9.26
C GLY A 20 -10.36 -0.63 -8.73
N ALA A 21 -9.84 -0.32 -7.53
CA ALA A 21 -9.86 1.03 -6.99
C ALA A 21 -8.73 1.88 -7.58
N THR A 22 -8.98 3.17 -7.74
CA THR A 22 -7.99 4.15 -8.21
C THR A 22 -7.19 4.69 -7.03
N LEU A 23 -5.87 4.70 -7.17
CA LEU A 23 -4.97 5.38 -6.23
C LEU A 23 -5.02 6.88 -6.49
N VAL A 24 -5.42 7.65 -5.49
CA VAL A 24 -5.45 9.11 -5.53
C VAL A 24 -4.07 9.68 -5.25
N GLU A 25 -3.40 9.15 -4.22
CA GLU A 25 -2.10 9.65 -3.77
C GLU A 25 -1.30 8.56 -3.06
N LEU A 26 0.02 8.57 -3.26
CA LEU A 26 0.97 7.82 -2.45
C LEU A 26 1.78 8.78 -1.57
N ARG A 27 1.55 8.74 -0.27
CA ARG A 27 2.27 9.54 0.73
C ARG A 27 3.32 8.70 1.42
N ILE A 28 4.58 9.09 1.32
CA ILE A 28 5.70 8.45 2.02
C ILE A 28 6.19 9.41 3.10
N ALA A 29 5.98 9.07 4.37
CA ALA A 29 6.39 9.92 5.49
C ALA A 29 7.85 9.69 5.88
N HIS A 30 8.37 8.48 5.66
CA HIS A 30 9.73 8.13 6.06
C HIS A 30 10.60 7.80 4.83
N PRO A 31 11.68 8.57 4.56
CA PRO A 31 12.47 8.42 3.34
C PRO A 31 13.16 7.05 3.26
N PHE A 32 13.49 6.47 4.40
CA PHE A 32 14.06 5.13 4.50
C PHE A 32 13.03 4.00 4.36
N LEU A 33 11.79 4.27 3.93
CA LEU A 33 10.91 3.20 3.48
C LEU A 33 11.26 2.78 2.05
N LEU A 34 11.57 3.75 1.20
CA LEU A 34 11.82 3.53 -0.22
C LEU A 34 13.23 2.99 -0.42
N ARG A 35 13.38 1.95 -1.25
CA ARG A 35 14.68 1.29 -1.50
C ARG A 35 15.11 1.41 -2.96
N SER A 36 14.24 1.02 -3.87
CA SER A 36 14.46 1.06 -5.31
C SER A 36 13.28 1.76 -5.97
N VAL A 37 13.57 2.57 -6.98
CA VAL A 37 12.59 3.41 -7.66
C VAL A 37 13.01 3.52 -9.13
N GLU A 38 12.21 2.97 -10.02
CA GLU A 38 12.34 3.20 -11.46
C GLU A 38 11.28 4.20 -11.94
N LEU A 39 10.08 4.13 -11.34
CA LEU A 39 8.97 5.07 -11.51
C LEU A 39 8.82 5.93 -10.25
N ALA A 40 8.73 7.24 -10.38
CA ALA A 40 8.60 8.10 -9.20
C ALA A 40 7.26 7.84 -8.48
N PRO A 41 7.20 7.83 -7.14
CA PRO A 41 6.00 7.46 -6.38
C PRO A 41 4.73 8.25 -6.74
N HIS A 42 4.88 9.52 -7.11
CA HIS A 42 3.74 10.39 -7.49
C HIS A 42 3.12 9.99 -8.83
N GLU A 43 3.84 9.27 -9.69
CA GLU A 43 3.35 8.80 -10.99
C GLU A 43 2.40 7.59 -10.87
N LEU A 44 2.24 7.02 -9.67
CA LEU A 44 1.19 6.05 -9.38
C LEU A 44 -0.18 6.70 -9.16
N ALA A 45 -0.23 8.02 -8.95
CA ALA A 45 -1.50 8.72 -8.79
C ALA A 45 -2.35 8.62 -10.07
N GLY A 46 -3.64 8.35 -9.90
CA GLY A 46 -4.60 8.10 -10.98
C GLY A 46 -4.58 6.68 -11.54
N ALA A 47 -3.62 5.83 -11.15
CA ALA A 47 -3.55 4.45 -11.63
C ALA A 47 -4.53 3.54 -10.88
N ARG A 48 -5.11 2.57 -11.59
CA ARG A 48 -6.10 1.63 -11.04
C ARG A 48 -5.44 0.32 -10.68
N VAL A 49 -5.75 -0.22 -9.50
CA VAL A 49 -5.26 -1.55 -9.10
C VAL A 49 -5.90 -2.62 -9.98
N VAL A 50 -5.04 -3.44 -10.60
CA VAL A 50 -5.46 -4.57 -11.47
C VAL A 50 -5.33 -5.92 -10.78
N SER A 51 -4.38 -6.07 -9.86
CA SER A 51 -4.18 -7.27 -9.06
C SER A 51 -3.37 -6.96 -7.80
N THR A 52 -3.51 -7.80 -6.78
CA THR A 52 -2.48 -7.94 -5.75
C THR A 52 -1.76 -9.25 -5.94
N GLU A 53 -0.44 -9.21 -5.94
CA GLU A 53 0.44 -10.34 -6.28
C GLU A 53 1.41 -10.63 -5.14
N ARG A 54 1.98 -11.83 -5.17
CA ARG A 54 3.00 -12.26 -4.20
C ARG A 54 4.33 -12.49 -4.90
N LEU A 55 5.37 -11.88 -4.35
CA LEU A 55 6.75 -12.06 -4.76
C LEU A 55 7.55 -12.58 -3.56
N GLY A 56 7.53 -13.89 -3.33
CA GLY A 56 8.13 -14.49 -2.12
C GLY A 56 7.40 -14.02 -0.86
N LYS A 57 8.08 -13.23 -0.01
CA LYS A 57 7.55 -12.59 1.22
C LYS A 57 7.11 -11.13 1.01
N ARG A 58 6.98 -10.71 -0.25
CA ARG A 58 6.56 -9.35 -0.64
C ARG A 58 5.16 -9.40 -1.22
N ILE A 59 4.42 -8.32 -0.99
CA ILE A 59 3.13 -8.04 -1.62
C ILE A 59 3.40 -7.03 -2.73
N ALA A 60 2.93 -7.30 -3.95
CA ALA A 60 2.97 -6.35 -5.05
C ALA A 60 1.55 -5.87 -5.34
N LEU A 61 1.36 -4.54 -5.34
CA LEU A 61 0.16 -3.91 -5.89
C LEU A 61 0.46 -3.62 -7.36
N ALA A 62 -0.22 -4.32 -8.26
CA ALA A 62 -0.11 -4.06 -9.68
C ALA A 62 -1.18 -3.03 -10.08
N PHE A 63 -0.76 -2.04 -10.84
CA PHE A 63 -1.62 -1.02 -11.41
C PHE A 63 -1.65 -1.12 -12.93
N ASP A 64 -2.63 -0.50 -13.57
CA ASP A 64 -2.67 -0.40 -15.02
C ASP A 64 -1.43 0.31 -15.61
N GLY A 65 -1.08 -0.07 -16.84
CA GLY A 65 0.13 0.42 -17.52
C GLY A 65 1.44 -0.11 -16.93
N GLU A 66 1.45 -1.36 -16.46
CA GLU A 66 2.65 -2.09 -15.99
C GLU A 66 3.40 -1.40 -14.85
N ARG A 67 2.66 -0.80 -13.90
CA ARG A 67 3.24 -0.12 -12.73
C ARG A 67 3.03 -0.95 -11.48
N PHE A 68 4.03 -0.99 -10.61
CA PHE A 68 4.00 -1.83 -9.42
C PHE A 68 4.48 -1.09 -8.19
N ALA A 69 3.77 -1.26 -7.07
CA ALA A 69 4.27 -0.91 -5.75
C ALA A 69 4.52 -2.19 -4.95
N VAL A 70 5.78 -2.44 -4.59
CA VAL A 70 6.19 -3.68 -3.91
C VAL A 70 6.51 -3.41 -2.45
N LEU A 71 5.81 -4.11 -1.55
CA LEU A 71 5.86 -3.94 -0.11
C LEU A 71 6.47 -5.18 0.55
N HIS A 72 7.43 -4.96 1.45
CA HIS A 72 7.92 -5.98 2.36
C HIS A 72 7.58 -5.58 3.80
N LEU A 73 6.80 -6.41 4.50
CA LEU A 73 6.31 -6.10 5.85
C LEU A 73 7.34 -6.33 6.96
N MET A 74 8.56 -6.76 6.62
CA MET A 74 9.65 -6.99 7.58
C MET A 74 9.17 -7.85 8.76
N ILE A 75 9.52 -7.50 10.01
CA ILE A 75 9.09 -8.23 11.20
C ILE A 75 7.80 -7.63 11.78
N ALA A 76 7.79 -6.32 11.99
CA ALA A 76 6.73 -5.60 12.68
C ALA A 76 5.84 -4.76 11.74
N GLY A 77 6.05 -4.83 10.43
CA GLY A 77 5.23 -4.11 9.46
C GLY A 77 3.79 -4.60 9.46
N ARG A 78 2.85 -3.65 9.40
CA ARG A 78 1.40 -3.92 9.34
C ARG A 78 0.73 -3.02 8.31
N LEU A 79 -0.36 -3.51 7.74
CA LEU A 79 -1.23 -2.74 6.85
C LEU A 79 -2.55 -2.49 7.55
N HIS A 80 -2.96 -1.23 7.61
CA HIS A 80 -4.19 -0.79 8.25
C HIS A 80 -5.08 -0.10 7.24
N TRP A 81 -6.31 -0.60 7.07
CA TRP A 81 -7.32 0.09 6.30
C TRP A 81 -8.00 1.18 7.14
N ARG A 82 -8.11 2.38 6.58
CA ARG A 82 -8.85 3.50 7.15
C ARG A 82 -9.93 3.91 6.16
N GLU A 83 -11.19 3.73 6.54
CA GLU A 83 -12.31 4.11 5.69
C GLU A 83 -12.33 5.62 5.41
N ARG A 84 -12.72 5.97 4.18
CA ARG A 84 -12.87 7.34 3.73
C ARG A 84 -14.33 7.57 3.35
N ALA A 85 -15.11 8.10 4.30
CA ALA A 85 -16.50 8.50 4.07
C ALA A 85 -16.58 9.87 3.35
N GLY A 86 -15.92 10.01 2.19
CA GLY A 86 -15.87 11.26 1.41
C GLY A 86 -15.02 12.39 1.98
N ALA A 87 -14.47 12.24 3.19
CA ALA A 87 -13.54 13.21 3.80
C ALA A 87 -12.13 13.17 3.17
N ALA A 88 -11.30 14.19 3.39
CA ALA A 88 -9.89 14.19 3.00
C ALA A 88 -9.09 13.09 3.74
N PRO A 89 -7.94 12.60 3.19
CA PRO A 89 -7.10 11.63 3.88
C PRO A 89 -6.66 12.16 5.25
N LYS A 90 -6.65 11.28 6.25
CA LYS A 90 -6.11 11.64 7.57
C LYS A 90 -4.58 11.80 7.47
N PRO A 91 -3.99 12.78 8.18
CA PRO A 91 -2.54 12.94 8.22
C PRO A 91 -1.89 11.72 8.90
N LEU A 92 -0.66 11.41 8.50
CA LEU A 92 0.21 10.48 9.22
C LEU A 92 0.77 11.23 10.43
N ARG A 93 0.45 10.78 11.64
CA ARG A 93 0.67 11.51 12.90
C ARG A 93 1.81 10.95 13.73
N SER A 94 2.21 9.72 13.48
CA SER A 94 3.21 9.00 14.27
C SER A 94 4.42 8.62 13.42
N ARG A 95 5.58 8.49 14.07
CA ARG A 95 6.80 7.97 13.43
C ARG A 95 6.64 6.52 12.95
N ALA A 96 5.70 5.79 13.55
CA ALA A 96 5.34 4.44 13.17
C ALA A 96 4.57 4.38 11.85
N GLU A 97 3.96 5.46 11.36
CA GLU A 97 3.24 5.50 10.08
C GLU A 97 4.19 5.84 8.94
N LEU A 98 4.62 4.82 8.20
CA LEU A 98 5.68 4.94 7.21
C LEU A 98 5.17 5.48 5.87
N ALA A 99 3.99 5.04 5.43
CA ALA A 99 3.36 5.48 4.19
C ALA A 99 1.84 5.27 4.20
N ALA A 100 1.15 5.95 3.28
CA ALA A 100 -0.25 5.71 2.98
C ALA A 100 -0.49 5.68 1.47
N PHE A 101 -1.21 4.65 1.03
CA PHE A 101 -1.82 4.58 -0.29
C PHE A 101 -3.27 5.04 -0.14
N ASP A 102 -3.57 6.25 -0.60
CA ASP A 102 -4.90 6.80 -0.52
C ASP A 102 -5.68 6.44 -1.78
N PHE A 103 -6.67 5.56 -1.63
CA PHE A 103 -7.63 5.21 -2.66
C PHE A 103 -8.89 6.07 -2.54
N GLU A 104 -9.71 6.04 -3.59
CA GLU A 104 -11.02 6.71 -3.60
C GLU A 104 -11.94 6.26 -2.44
N ARG A 105 -11.78 5.01 -1.95
CA ARG A 105 -12.65 4.37 -0.94
C ARG A 105 -12.08 4.37 0.48
N GLY A 106 -10.79 4.68 0.63
CA GLY A 106 -10.08 4.54 1.89
C GLY A 106 -8.58 4.64 1.74
N SER A 107 -7.89 4.69 2.87
CA SER A 107 -6.42 4.74 2.93
C SER A 107 -5.87 3.42 3.45
N LEU A 108 -4.93 2.84 2.72
CA LEU A 108 -4.12 1.74 3.21
C LEU A 108 -2.82 2.31 3.81
N VAL A 109 -2.71 2.25 5.14
CA VAL A 109 -1.57 2.80 5.89
C VAL A 109 -0.61 1.70 6.28
N LEU A 110 0.66 1.86 5.91
CA LEU A 110 1.76 1.01 6.33
C LEU A 110 2.34 1.54 7.64
N THR A 111 2.41 0.69 8.66
CA THR A 111 3.02 1.01 9.94
C THR A 111 4.13 0.04 10.32
N GLU A 112 4.99 0.45 11.23
CA GLU A 112 5.97 -0.40 11.93
C GLU A 112 5.79 -0.21 13.44
N ALA A 113 5.59 -1.32 14.16
CA ALA A 113 5.39 -1.36 15.62
C ALA A 113 6.69 -1.58 16.39
#